data_AF-A0A3D4YZD4-F1
#
_entry.id   AF-A0A3D4YZD4-F1
#
_cell.length_a   1.000
_cell.length_b   1.000
_cell.length_c   1.000
_cell.angle_alpha   90.00
_cell.angle_beta   90.00
_cell.angle_gamma   90.00
#
_symmetry.space_group_name_H-M   'P 1'
#
loop_
_entity.id
_entity.type
_entity.pdbx_description
1 polymer ?
#
loop_
_entity_poly.entity_id
_entity_poly.type
_entity_poly.pdbx_seq_one_letter_code
_entity_poly.pdbx_strand_id
1 'polypeptide(L)'
;MKKYAILIMIALSLAPAFPSYAAAPKQYQSALLLDMGFEIQPITSYYSTKSVSKHGNHAYSFETTRPVTHDIRHYNFIIKSADILYQSEYSAKYVWSHKPQWIVGDPIEFRIDGDKIFLKKADGKELKTFIVKRVRVQPGPSAASEAAKE
;
A
#
# COMPACT_ATOMS: atom_id res chain seq x y z
N MET A 1 50.93 -55.68 -13.53
CA MET A 1 49.86 -56.08 -14.49
C MET A 1 48.51 -55.80 -13.85
N LYS A 2 47.61 -55.19 -14.62
CA LYS A 2 46.28 -54.65 -14.25
C LYS A 2 45.30 -55.71 -13.70
N LYS A 3 44.35 -55.26 -12.86
CA LYS A 3 42.90 -55.59 -12.75
C LYS A 3 42.38 -55.17 -11.36
N TYR A 4 41.94 -53.92 -11.16
CA TYR A 4 40.55 -53.43 -11.20
C TYR A 4 39.57 -54.23 -10.34
N ALA A 5 39.31 -53.76 -9.12
CA ALA A 5 38.11 -54.08 -8.35
C ALA A 5 37.26 -52.80 -8.26
N ILE A 6 36.04 -52.93 -8.77
CA ILE A 6 35.04 -51.90 -9.03
C ILE A 6 34.50 -51.33 -7.71
N LEU A 7 34.65 -50.03 -7.49
CA LEU A 7 33.95 -49.31 -6.43
C LEU A 7 32.63 -48.78 -7.02
N ILE A 8 31.52 -49.21 -6.44
CA ILE A 8 30.16 -48.83 -6.85
C ILE A 8 29.94 -47.34 -6.56
N MET A 9 29.73 -46.58 -7.63
CA MET A 9 29.20 -45.21 -7.60
C MET A 9 27.78 -45.22 -7.04
N ILE A 10 27.61 -44.78 -5.80
CA ILE A 10 26.31 -44.28 -5.33
C ILE A 10 26.25 -42.80 -5.75
N ALA A 11 25.66 -42.57 -6.93
CA ALA A 11 25.25 -41.24 -7.34
C ALA A 11 24.05 -40.82 -6.47
N LEU A 12 24.32 -40.25 -5.30
CA LEU A 12 23.32 -39.55 -4.51
C LEU A 12 23.01 -38.25 -5.25
N SER A 13 21.93 -38.25 -6.02
CA SER A 13 21.40 -37.07 -6.69
C SER A 13 20.98 -36.04 -5.63
N LEU A 14 21.92 -35.19 -5.22
CA LEU A 14 21.62 -33.98 -4.46
C LEU A 14 20.91 -33.04 -5.42
N ALA A 15 19.59 -33.16 -5.52
CA ALA A 15 18.77 -32.14 -6.15
C ALA A 15 19.09 -30.82 -5.44
N PRO A 16 19.47 -29.74 -6.14
CA PRO A 16 19.51 -28.44 -5.52
C PRO A 16 18.09 -28.11 -5.09
N ALA A 17 17.84 -28.18 -3.78
CA ALA A 17 16.68 -27.52 -3.21
C ALA A 17 16.88 -26.04 -3.49
N PHE A 18 16.31 -25.54 -4.59
CA PHE A 18 16.20 -24.12 -4.82
C PHE A 18 15.58 -23.55 -3.54
N PRO A 19 16.26 -22.65 -2.80
CA PRO A 19 15.61 -21.99 -1.70
C PRO A 19 14.40 -21.30 -2.30
N SER A 20 13.21 -21.80 -1.96
CA SER A 20 11.97 -21.12 -2.27
C SER A 20 12.14 -19.76 -1.63
N TYR A 21 12.35 -18.73 -2.44
CA TYR A 21 12.64 -17.37 -1.98
C TYR A 21 11.35 -16.89 -1.31
N ALA A 22 11.21 -17.23 -0.02
CA ALA A 22 10.14 -16.74 0.80
C ALA A 22 10.23 -15.22 0.72
N ALA A 23 9.13 -14.57 0.32
CA ALA A 23 9.08 -13.12 0.24
C ALA A 23 9.63 -12.55 1.55
N ALA A 24 10.61 -11.64 1.45
CA ALA A 24 11.26 -11.06 2.62
C ALA A 24 10.21 -10.57 3.63
N PRO A 25 10.45 -10.74 4.94
CA PRO A 25 9.48 -10.36 5.95
C PRO A 25 9.15 -8.86 5.81
N LYS A 26 7.85 -8.54 5.77
CA LYS A 26 7.39 -7.15 5.67
C LYS A 26 7.85 -6.38 6.90
N GLN A 27 8.68 -5.35 6.70
CA GLN A 27 9.16 -4.50 7.79
C GLN A 27 8.18 -3.36 8.05
N TYR A 28 7.62 -3.35 9.27
CA TYR A 28 6.72 -2.31 9.75
C TYR A 28 7.46 -1.31 10.62
N GLN A 29 6.96 -0.07 10.62
CA GLN A 29 7.44 1.04 11.42
C GLN A 29 6.26 1.64 12.18
N SER A 30 6.52 2.12 13.39
CA SER A 30 5.53 2.88 14.16
C SER A 30 5.59 4.36 13.77
N ALA A 31 4.43 5.00 13.68
CA ALA A 31 4.27 6.42 13.41
C ALA A 31 3.09 6.99 14.18
N LEU A 32 3.02 8.32 14.25
CA LEU A 32 1.90 9.02 14.83
C LEU A 32 0.94 9.47 13.73
N LEU A 33 -0.35 9.18 13.86
CA LEU A 33 -1.37 9.74 12.98
C LEU A 33 -1.69 11.16 13.46
N LEU A 34 -1.25 12.18 12.72
CA LEU A 34 -1.45 13.58 13.10
C LEU A 34 -2.80 14.14 12.64
N ASP A 35 -3.29 13.68 11.50
CA ASP A 35 -4.57 14.11 10.96
C ASP A 35 -5.16 13.03 10.07
N MET A 36 -6.48 12.95 10.06
CA MET A 36 -7.27 12.07 9.22
C MET A 36 -8.59 12.73 8.89
N GLY A 37 -8.76 13.07 7.62
CA GLY A 37 -9.99 13.67 7.10
C GLY A 37 -10.56 12.86 5.95
N PHE A 38 -11.75 13.26 5.50
CA PHE A 38 -12.24 12.86 4.20
C PHE A 38 -13.09 13.94 3.55
N GLU A 39 -13.07 13.97 2.23
CA GLU A 39 -14.03 14.68 1.41
C GLU A 39 -14.95 13.70 0.69
N ILE A 40 -16.15 14.17 0.35
CA ILE A 40 -17.10 13.42 -0.47
C ILE A 40 -17.09 14.04 -1.86
N GLN A 41 -16.76 13.22 -2.85
CA GLN A 41 -16.86 13.56 -4.26
C GLN A 41 -18.05 12.83 -4.88
N PRO A 42 -19.12 13.53 -5.30
CA PRO A 42 -20.19 12.92 -6.07
C PRO A 42 -19.70 12.63 -7.48
N ILE A 43 -19.78 11.37 -7.91
CA ILE A 43 -19.48 10.95 -9.28
C ILE A 43 -20.77 10.45 -9.92
N THR A 44 -21.16 11.14 -10.99
CA THR A 44 -22.32 10.79 -11.80
C THR A 44 -21.87 10.00 -13.02
N SER A 45 -22.40 8.78 -13.19
CA SER A 45 -22.04 7.89 -14.31
C SER A 45 -23.27 7.14 -14.82
N TYR A 46 -23.19 6.62 -16.05
CA TYR A 46 -24.20 5.73 -16.60
C TYR A 46 -23.78 4.28 -16.36
N TYR A 47 -24.69 3.43 -15.89
CA TYR A 47 -24.43 2.00 -15.83
C TYR A 47 -24.28 1.44 -17.25
N SER A 48 -23.09 0.93 -17.58
CA SER A 48 -22.88 0.15 -18.80
C SER A 48 -22.77 -1.32 -18.44
N THR A 49 -23.52 -2.17 -19.12
CA THR A 49 -23.23 -3.60 -19.12
C THR A 49 -22.36 -3.96 -20.31
N LYS A 50 -21.36 -4.82 -20.02
CA LYS A 50 -20.50 -5.40 -21.03
C LYS A 50 -21.08 -6.76 -21.39
N SER A 51 -21.51 -6.92 -22.64
CA SER A 51 -21.81 -8.22 -23.19
C SER A 51 -20.66 -8.69 -24.09
N VAL A 52 -20.42 -10.00 -24.08
CA VAL A 52 -19.43 -10.64 -24.97
C VAL A 52 -20.20 -11.55 -25.90
N SER A 53 -20.12 -11.30 -27.21
CA SER A 53 -20.73 -12.18 -28.20
C SER A 53 -20.00 -13.52 -28.27
N LYS A 54 -20.63 -14.54 -28.85
CA LYS A 54 -20.03 -15.87 -29.07
C LYS A 54 -18.70 -15.82 -29.86
N HIS A 55 -18.48 -14.75 -30.64
CA HIS A 55 -17.26 -14.53 -31.44
C HIS A 55 -16.20 -13.67 -30.73
N GLY A 56 -16.38 -13.38 -29.44
CA GLY A 56 -15.41 -12.59 -28.65
C GLY A 56 -15.57 -11.07 -28.78
N ASN A 57 -16.44 -10.58 -29.67
CA ASN A 57 -16.69 -9.14 -29.78
C ASN A 57 -17.34 -8.60 -28.50
N HIS A 58 -16.86 -7.45 -28.03
CA HIS A 58 -17.41 -6.73 -26.89
C HIS A 58 -18.43 -5.69 -27.35
N ALA A 59 -19.64 -5.74 -26.79
CA ALA A 59 -20.63 -4.69 -26.96
C ALA A 59 -20.91 -4.03 -25.60
N TYR A 60 -20.93 -2.71 -25.60
CA TYR A 60 -21.29 -1.89 -24.44
C TYR A 60 -22.71 -1.38 -24.64
N SER A 61 -23.62 -1.74 -23.74
CA SER A 61 -24.98 -1.19 -23.69
C SER A 61 -25.14 -0.36 -22.42
N PHE A 62 -25.72 0.83 -22.55
CA PHE A 62 -26.11 1.65 -21.40
C PHE A 62 -27.52 1.22 -20.99
N GLU A 63 -27.67 0.62 -19.82
CA GLU A 63 -28.96 0.06 -19.38
C GLU A 63 -29.94 1.14 -18.91
N THR A 64 -29.42 2.30 -18.52
CA THR A 64 -30.21 3.42 -18.03
C THR A 64 -29.90 4.69 -18.82
N THR A 65 -30.95 5.37 -19.29
CA THR A 65 -30.87 6.75 -19.80
C THR A 65 -30.77 7.78 -18.68
N ARG A 66 -30.99 7.36 -17.42
CA ARG A 66 -30.82 8.19 -16.22
C ARG A 66 -29.47 7.92 -15.59
N PRO A 67 -28.63 8.95 -15.39
CA PRO A 67 -27.35 8.75 -14.74
C PRO A 67 -27.55 8.41 -13.25
N VAL A 68 -26.59 7.68 -12.69
CA VAL A 68 -26.55 7.33 -11.28
C VAL A 68 -25.39 8.04 -10.62
N THR A 69 -25.68 8.70 -9.51
CA THR A 69 -24.68 9.41 -8.71
C THR A 69 -24.25 8.54 -7.54
N HIS A 70 -22.93 8.39 -7.40
CA HIS A 70 -22.29 7.69 -6.31
C HIS A 70 -21.35 8.62 -5.57
N ASP A 71 -21.44 8.62 -4.24
CA ASP A 71 -20.55 9.39 -3.38
C ASP A 71 -19.27 8.59 -3.11
N ILE A 72 -18.15 9.07 -3.63
CA ILE A 72 -16.82 8.52 -3.33
C ILE A 72 -16.24 9.30 -2.17
N ARG A 73 -15.77 8.58 -1.15
CA ARG A 73 -15.04 9.19 -0.02
C ARG A 73 -13.55 9.16 -0.29
N HIS A 74 -12.92 10.32 -0.31
CA HIS A 74 -11.48 10.48 -0.44
C HIS A 74 -10.90 10.81 0.91
N TYR A 75 -10.13 9.88 1.48
CA TYR A 75 -9.48 10.03 2.77
C TYR A 75 -8.08 10.59 2.60
N ASN A 76 -7.72 11.56 3.44
CA ASN A 76 -6.37 12.07 3.58
C ASN A 76 -5.81 11.68 4.96
N PHE A 77 -4.53 11.33 5.01
CA PHE A 77 -3.82 11.01 6.25
C PHE A 77 -2.53 11.82 6.33
N ILE A 78 -2.27 12.42 7.48
CA ILE A 78 -0.98 13.02 7.82
C ILE A 78 -0.30 12.13 8.86
N ILE A 79 0.83 11.53 8.48
CA ILE A 79 1.53 10.53 9.27
C ILE A 79 2.93 11.04 9.59
N LYS A 80 3.27 11.12 10.88
CA LYS A 80 4.60 11.51 11.34
C LYS A 80 5.41 10.28 11.74
N SER A 81 6.52 10.05 11.05
CA SER A 81 7.50 9.04 11.41
C SER A 81 8.88 9.69 11.51
N ALA A 82 9.46 9.67 12.71
CA ALA A 82 10.68 10.40 13.03
C ALA A 82 10.60 11.87 12.55
N ASP A 83 11.52 12.28 11.67
CA ASP A 83 11.61 13.63 11.12
C ASP A 83 10.91 13.77 9.77
N ILE A 84 10.00 12.87 9.41
CA ILE A 84 9.28 12.90 8.13
C ILE A 84 7.77 12.91 8.35
N LEU A 85 7.12 13.87 7.70
CA LEU A 85 5.68 13.92 7.52
C LEU A 85 5.31 13.36 6.15
N TYR A 86 4.46 12.35 6.16
CA TYR A 86 3.85 11.77 4.98
C TYR A 86 2.41 12.25 4.87
N GLN A 87 2.05 12.77 3.71
CA GLN A 87 0.66 12.95 3.32
C GLN A 87 0.30 11.80 2.39
N SER A 88 -0.75 11.05 2.72
CA SER A 88 -1.22 9.95 1.90
C SER A 88 -2.73 9.97 1.69
N GLU A 89 -3.18 9.35 0.60
CA GLU A 89 -4.56 9.37 0.17
C GLU A 89 -5.11 7.98 -0.15
N TYR A 90 -6.42 7.82 0.06
CA TYR A 90 -7.17 6.60 -0.25
C TYR A 90 -8.62 6.93 -0.65
N SER A 91 -9.07 6.40 -1.79
CA SER A 91 -10.46 6.55 -2.25
C SER A 91 -11.26 5.28 -1.97
N ALA A 92 -12.32 5.40 -1.17
CA ALA A 92 -13.30 4.35 -0.96
C ALA A 92 -14.34 4.37 -2.10
N LYS A 93 -13.99 3.73 -3.23
CA LYS A 93 -14.81 3.74 -4.46
C LYS A 93 -16.03 2.81 -4.42
N TYR A 94 -16.02 1.81 -3.54
CA TYR A 94 -17.05 0.78 -3.48
C TYR A 94 -17.76 0.79 -2.13
N VAL A 95 -18.99 0.27 -2.07
CA VAL A 95 -19.78 0.17 -0.83
C VAL A 95 -19.07 -0.68 0.23
N TRP A 96 -18.31 -1.69 -0.19
CA TRP A 96 -17.50 -2.56 0.66
C TRP A 96 -16.06 -2.06 0.87
N SER A 97 -15.71 -0.89 0.34
CA SER A 97 -14.40 -0.28 0.62
C SER A 97 -14.26 -0.05 2.11
N HIS A 98 -13.05 -0.31 2.63
CA HIS A 98 -12.76 -0.08 4.03
C HIS A 98 -12.95 1.39 4.38
N LYS A 99 -13.60 1.64 5.52
CA LYS A 99 -13.74 2.97 6.12
C LYS A 99 -12.73 3.06 7.26
N PRO A 100 -11.70 3.90 7.16
CA PRO A 100 -10.71 4.13 8.22
C PRO A 100 -11.36 4.40 9.57
N GLN A 101 -10.86 3.73 10.63
CA GLN A 101 -11.33 3.85 12.02
C GLN A 101 -10.20 4.20 13.00
N TRP A 102 -9.04 4.62 12.50
CA TRP A 102 -7.94 5.06 13.37
C TRP A 102 -8.30 6.34 14.12
N ILE A 103 -7.69 6.53 15.27
CA ILE A 103 -7.87 7.72 16.11
C ILE A 103 -6.70 8.66 15.83
N VAL A 104 -7.02 9.93 15.57
CA VAL A 104 -6.00 10.97 15.40
C VAL A 104 -5.30 11.19 16.74
N GLY A 105 -3.97 11.23 16.72
CA GLY A 105 -3.12 11.27 17.91
C GLY A 105 -2.62 9.90 18.37
N ASP A 106 -3.15 8.80 17.84
CA ASP A 106 -2.69 7.46 18.21
C ASP A 106 -1.51 6.97 17.35
N PRO A 107 -0.66 6.09 17.91
CA PRO A 107 0.35 5.40 17.14
C PRO A 107 -0.29 4.41 16.16
N ILE A 108 0.23 4.38 14.95
CA ILE A 108 -0.16 3.46 13.88
C ILE A 108 1.06 2.72 13.34
N GLU A 109 0.87 1.48 12.92
CA GLU A 109 1.89 0.71 12.22
C GLU A 109 1.72 0.88 10.71
N PHE A 110 2.82 1.15 10.01
CA PHE A 110 2.81 1.28 8.56
C PHE A 110 4.10 0.74 7.94
N ARG A 111 4.05 0.48 6.63
CA ARG A 111 5.24 0.24 5.82
C ARG A 111 5.16 1.04 4.53
N ILE A 112 6.32 1.36 3.97
CA ILE A 112 6.46 2.05 2.69
C ILE A 112 6.94 1.03 1.66
N ASP A 113 6.35 1.09 0.47
CA ASP A 113 6.82 0.35 -0.70
C ASP A 113 6.59 1.21 -1.95
N GLY A 114 7.70 1.77 -2.44
CA GLY A 114 7.71 2.75 -3.53
C GLY A 114 6.94 4.03 -3.21
N ASP A 115 5.89 4.27 -3.97
CA ASP A 115 4.96 5.41 -3.90
C ASP A 115 3.76 5.15 -2.97
N LYS A 116 3.71 4.00 -2.31
CA LYS A 116 2.58 3.59 -1.46
C LYS A 116 2.98 3.52 0.01
N ILE A 117 2.00 3.82 0.85
CA ILE A 117 1.99 3.49 2.26
C ILE A 117 0.96 2.37 2.48
N PHE A 118 1.34 1.39 3.28
CA PHE A 118 0.44 0.33 3.73
C PHE A 118 0.24 0.50 5.22
N LEU A 119 -0.95 0.95 5.61
CA LEU A 119 -1.35 1.12 7.00
C LEU A 119 -1.87 -0.21 7.53
N LYS A 120 -1.37 -0.65 8.68
CA LYS A 120 -1.86 -1.86 9.32
C LYS A 120 -3.13 -1.55 10.10
N LYS A 121 -4.18 -2.31 9.80
CA LYS A 121 -5.48 -2.21 10.45
C LYS A 121 -5.52 -3.05 11.72
N ALA A 122 -6.51 -2.80 12.57
CA ALA A 122 -6.77 -3.60 13.77
C ALA A 122 -7.04 -5.09 13.45
N ASP A 123 -7.58 -5.40 12.27
CA ASP A 123 -7.79 -6.78 11.79
C ASP A 123 -6.52 -7.44 11.25
N GLY A 124 -5.36 -6.80 11.37
CA GLY A 124 -4.07 -7.28 10.88
C GLY A 124 -3.85 -7.19 9.37
N LYS A 125 -4.87 -6.80 8.60
CA LYS A 125 -4.74 -6.57 7.15
C LYS A 125 -4.17 -5.17 6.89
N GLU A 126 -3.82 -4.91 5.64
CA GLU A 126 -3.26 -3.63 5.21
C GLU A 126 -4.32 -2.79 4.47
N LEU A 127 -4.32 -1.48 4.72
CA LEU A 127 -4.91 -0.48 3.86
C LEU A 127 -3.82 0.13 2.99
N LYS A 128 -3.95 -0.01 1.68
CA LYS A 128 -3.05 0.60 0.71
C LYS A 128 -3.47 2.04 0.44
N THR A 129 -2.55 2.97 0.64
CA THR A 129 -2.68 4.40 0.35
C THR A 129 -1.57 4.85 -0.61
N PHE A 130 -1.76 5.98 -1.28
CA PHE A 130 -0.76 6.58 -2.15
C PHE A 130 -0.11 7.78 -1.45
N ILE A 131 1.20 7.91 -1.58
CA ILE A 131 1.94 9.04 -1.01
C ILE A 131 1.80 10.23 -1.95
N VAL A 132 1.21 11.32 -1.45
CA VAL A 132 1.06 12.57 -2.19
C VAL A 132 2.20 13.52 -1.89
N LYS A 133 2.68 13.54 -0.65
CA LYS A 133 3.77 14.43 -0.22
C LYS A 133 4.65 13.79 0.85
N ARG A 134 5.95 14.12 0.80
CA ARG A 134 6.93 13.82 1.85
C ARG A 134 7.60 15.12 2.26
N VAL A 135 7.58 15.45 3.55
CA VAL A 135 8.20 16.65 4.09
C VAL A 135 9.13 16.27 5.23
N ARG A 136 10.39 16.67 5.15
CA ARG A 136 11.30 16.57 6.31
C ARG A 136 10.96 17.69 7.28
N VAL A 137 10.66 17.33 8.51
CA VAL A 137 10.60 18.26 9.64
C VAL A 137 12.04 18.64 9.94
N GLN A 138 12.49 19.80 9.46
CA GLN A 138 13.79 20.30 9.91
C GLN A 138 13.70 20.57 11.41
N PRO A 139 14.67 20.13 12.23
CA PRO A 139 14.84 20.75 13.52
C PRO A 139 15.05 22.24 13.24
N GLY A 140 14.20 23.11 13.82
CA GLY A 140 14.39 24.55 13.72
C GLY A 140 15.82 24.92 14.12
N PRO A 141 16.35 26.09 13.70
CA PRO A 141 17.71 26.49 14.03
C PRO A 141 17.92 26.29 15.52
N SER A 142 18.71 25.26 15.84
CA SER A 142 19.13 24.95 17.20
C SER A 142 19.75 26.22 17.76
N ALA A 143 19.50 26.50 19.04
CA ALA A 143 20.02 27.63 19.82
C ALA A 143 21.56 27.85 19.75
N ALA A 144 22.28 27.11 18.91
CA ALA A 144 23.68 27.30 18.56
C ALA A 144 23.97 28.51 17.64
N SER A 145 22.99 29.08 16.91
CA SER A 145 23.25 30.27 16.07
C SER A 145 23.04 31.61 16.77
N GLU A 146 22.54 31.61 18.01
CA GLU A 146 22.31 32.85 18.79
C GLU A 146 23.47 33.13 19.77
N ALA A 147 24.29 32.13 20.09
CA ALA A 147 25.49 32.26 20.93
C ALA A 147 26.76 32.73 20.18
N ALA A 148 26.68 32.97 18.85
CA ALA A 148 27.82 33.43 18.04
C ALA A 148 27.76 34.94 17.73
N LYS A 149 26.94 35.70 18.47
CA LYS A 149 26.76 37.14 18.31
C LYS A 149 27.08 37.97 19.57
N GLU A 150 27.63 37.37 20.63
CA GLU A 150 28.25 38.13 21.72
C GLU A 150 29.77 38.20 21.56
#